data_AF-A0A7C5ZUM6-F1
#
_entry.id   AF-A0A7C5ZUM6-F1
#
_cell.length_a   1.000
_cell.length_b   1.000
_cell.length_c   1.000
_cell.angle_alpha   90.00
_cell.angle_beta   90.00
_cell.angle_gamma   90.00
#
_symmetry.space_group_name_H-M   'P 1'
#
loop_
_entity.id
_entity.type
_entity.pdbx_description
1 polymer ?
#
loop_
_entity_poly.entity_id
_entity_poly.type
_entity_poly.pdbx_seq_one_letter_code
_entity_poly.pdbx_strand_id
1 'polypeptide(L)'
;MKSLLLTLTLGCFAVFSPVHFGQPPSARKDVSRSAVVQPFAVGKTGVVVDETLSVLRKTPSLFGEPIHRMRSGRKVRILAVREADGVRFFRVVAPPSSAGWVQADAIFGEFRDGDDARMTRLISAMTGFEQLETALLFPELFPKSPLLPKILLLIGDLADDAAIKLSRDAASRLKRPQMAATEAPLHSYFLNFVSLDRYRKVGIVFLFNPEKKKFYYEGAKWRQVIALAPNSDEAAEARKRLETLKKNMETTGEDNSAAGSTNN
;
A
#
# COMPACT_ATOMS: atom_id res chain seq x y z
N MET A 1 42.85 -36.70 37.62
CA MET A 1 44.22 -36.61 38.18
C MET A 1 44.99 -35.59 37.36
N LYS A 2 45.49 -34.51 38.01
CA LYS A 2 46.73 -33.71 37.78
C LYS A 2 47.00 -33.19 36.35
N SER A 3 47.37 -31.95 36.02
CA SER A 3 48.08 -30.79 36.61
C SER A 3 47.86 -29.62 35.61
N LEU A 4 47.62 -28.33 35.91
CA LEU A 4 48.31 -27.28 36.70
C LEU A 4 49.77 -26.96 36.31
N LEU A 5 49.98 -25.80 35.64
CA LEU A 5 51.20 -24.95 35.56
C LEU A 5 50.85 -23.79 34.58
N LEU A 6 50.69 -22.50 34.91
CA LEU A 6 51.41 -21.48 35.72
C LEU A 6 52.76 -21.02 35.12
N THR A 7 52.83 -19.75 34.68
CA THR A 7 53.96 -18.76 34.62
C THR A 7 53.55 -17.68 33.59
N LEU A 8 53.42 -16.35 33.83
CA LEU A 8 54.06 -15.29 34.64
C LEU A 8 55.38 -14.72 34.09
N THR A 9 55.29 -13.55 33.44
CA THR A 9 56.34 -12.55 33.11
C THR A 9 55.59 -11.23 32.83
N LEU A 10 55.65 -10.11 33.56
CA LEU A 10 56.69 -9.28 34.20
C LEU A 10 57.41 -8.28 33.27
N GLY A 11 57.11 -6.98 33.47
CA GLY A 11 57.99 -5.81 33.27
C GLY A 11 58.07 -5.23 31.84
N CYS A 12 58.32 -3.94 31.60
CA CYS A 12 58.51 -2.71 32.38
C CYS A 12 58.81 -1.57 31.36
N PHE A 13 58.86 -0.30 31.83
CA PHE A 13 59.36 0.95 31.16
C PHE A 13 58.40 1.69 30.20
N ALA A 14 57.89 2.87 30.63
CA ALA A 14 58.44 4.24 30.51
C ALA A 14 57.86 4.94 29.25
N VAL A 15 57.53 6.23 29.17
CA VAL A 15 58.18 7.46 29.62
C VAL A 15 57.10 8.55 29.71
N PHE A 16 57.15 9.38 30.75
CA PHE A 16 56.34 10.59 30.91
C PHE A 16 57.15 11.82 30.46
N SER A 17 56.52 12.68 29.66
CA SER A 17 56.68 14.16 29.50
C SER A 17 56.64 14.57 28.02
N PRO A 18 55.90 15.64 27.69
CA PRO A 18 56.55 16.96 27.73
C PRO A 18 55.70 18.09 28.34
N VAL A 19 56.44 19.04 28.91
CA VAL A 19 56.01 20.39 29.28
C VAL A 19 56.25 21.30 28.07
N HIS A 20 55.30 22.18 27.75
CA HIS A 20 55.44 23.61 27.40
C HIS A 20 54.32 24.06 26.45
N PHE A 21 53.51 25.03 26.88
CA PHE A 21 53.47 26.40 26.33
C PHE A 21 52.26 27.15 26.88
N GLY A 22 52.52 28.27 27.56
CA GLY A 22 51.50 29.25 27.88
C GLY A 22 51.33 30.26 26.73
N GLN A 23 50.07 30.61 26.45
CA GLN A 23 49.63 31.95 26.06
C GLN A 23 48.09 31.99 26.01
N PRO A 24 47.40 32.88 26.77
CA PRO A 24 46.12 33.46 26.38
C PRO A 24 46.39 34.81 25.66
N PRO A 25 45.41 35.56 25.12
CA PRO A 25 43.96 35.33 24.97
C PRO A 25 43.48 35.54 23.50
N SER A 26 42.22 35.25 23.16
CA SER A 26 41.37 36.12 22.32
C SER A 26 40.07 35.41 21.93
N ALA A 27 38.97 36.13 22.10
CA ALA A 27 37.63 35.74 21.73
C ALA A 27 37.47 35.61 20.21
N ARG A 28 36.84 34.53 19.76
CA ARG A 28 35.81 34.56 18.73
C ARG A 28 34.86 33.39 18.94
N LYS A 29 33.65 33.74 19.36
CA LYS A 29 32.49 32.86 19.46
C LYS A 29 32.00 32.63 18.03
N ASP A 30 32.69 31.80 17.27
CA ASP A 30 32.15 31.29 16.01
C ASP A 30 31.08 30.26 16.35
N VAL A 31 29.87 30.77 16.60
CA VAL A 31 28.65 30.00 16.50
C VAL A 31 28.49 29.67 15.02
N SER A 32 29.23 28.65 14.59
CA SER A 32 28.87 27.87 13.40
C SER A 32 27.47 27.33 13.68
N ARG A 33 26.46 28.08 13.22
CA ARG A 33 25.14 27.52 12.97
C ARG A 33 25.37 26.46 11.91
N SER A 34 25.67 25.24 12.35
CA SER A 34 25.43 24.04 11.55
C SER A 34 24.00 24.19 11.07
N ALA A 35 23.84 24.53 9.78
CA ALA A 35 22.54 24.52 9.14
C ALA A 35 22.04 23.09 9.35
N VAL A 36 21.07 22.93 10.26
CA VAL A 36 20.41 21.66 10.50
C VAL A 36 19.77 21.34 9.17
N VAL A 37 20.40 20.46 8.39
CA VAL A 37 19.83 19.91 7.17
C VAL A 37 18.54 19.27 7.61
N GLN A 38 17.42 19.96 7.38
CA GLN A 38 16.14 19.41 7.77
C GLN A 38 15.99 18.11 6.99
N PRO A 39 15.70 17.00 7.68
CA PRO A 39 15.51 15.74 6.98
C PRO A 39 14.38 15.94 5.96
N PHE A 40 14.65 15.54 4.70
CA PHE A 40 13.82 15.81 3.50
C PHE A 40 12.33 15.40 3.61
N ALA A 41 11.97 14.66 4.66
CA ALA A 41 10.61 14.24 4.97
C ALA A 41 9.79 15.29 5.76
N VAL A 42 10.41 16.22 6.49
CA VAL A 42 9.68 17.18 7.34
C VAL A 42 8.84 18.14 6.49
N GLY A 43 7.59 18.36 6.90
CA GLY A 43 6.61 19.18 6.20
C GLY A 43 5.84 18.45 5.10
N LYS A 44 6.29 17.26 4.68
CA LYS A 44 5.62 16.47 3.65
C LYS A 44 4.47 15.64 4.23
N THR A 45 3.54 15.27 3.34
CA THR A 45 2.38 14.43 3.65
C THR A 45 2.61 13.04 3.12
N GLY A 46 2.37 12.02 3.94
CA GLY A 46 2.41 10.61 3.55
C GLY A 46 1.15 9.86 3.92
N VAL A 47 1.15 8.57 3.58
CA VAL A 47 0.05 7.66 3.87
C VAL A 47 0.56 6.50 4.70
N VAL A 48 -0.17 6.15 5.75
CA VAL A 48 0.06 4.92 6.51
C VAL A 48 -0.32 3.75 5.62
N VAL A 49 0.58 2.79 5.43
CA VAL A 49 0.34 1.60 4.61
C VAL A 49 0.47 0.33 5.44
N ASP A 50 1.52 0.21 6.26
CA ASP A 50 1.73 -0.96 7.10
C ASP A 50 1.11 -0.75 8.49
N GLU A 51 -0.06 -1.36 8.72
CA GLU A 51 -0.76 -1.27 10.01
C GLU A 51 0.05 -1.87 11.16
N THR A 52 0.92 -2.85 10.91
CA THR A 52 1.68 -3.55 11.96
C THR A 52 2.69 -2.64 12.65
N LEU A 53 3.31 -1.74 11.86
CA LEU A 53 4.32 -0.76 12.30
C LEU A 53 3.71 0.61 12.67
N SER A 54 2.42 0.81 12.42
CA SER A 54 1.73 2.11 12.52
C SER A 54 1.27 2.52 13.94
N VAL A 55 1.88 1.98 14.99
CA VAL A 55 1.55 2.37 16.38
C VAL A 55 2.08 3.76 16.65
N LEU A 56 1.16 4.70 16.92
CA LEU A 56 1.47 6.06 17.34
C LEU A 56 1.82 6.07 18.82
N ARG A 57 2.94 6.70 19.18
CA ARG A 57 3.51 6.68 20.53
C ARG A 57 3.83 8.08 21.05
N LYS A 58 3.87 8.26 22.37
CA LYS A 58 4.24 9.56 22.98
C LYS A 58 5.71 9.91 22.75
N THR A 59 6.59 8.91 22.74
CA THR A 59 8.03 9.05 22.52
C THR A 59 8.49 8.24 21.31
N PRO A 60 9.59 8.63 20.64
CA PRO A 60 10.18 7.89 19.53
C PRO A 60 10.97 6.72 20.10
N SER A 61 10.28 5.66 20.47
CA SER A 61 10.85 4.41 20.96
C SER A 61 9.88 3.26 20.69
N LEU A 62 10.40 2.07 20.42
CA LEU A 62 9.61 0.83 20.31
C LEU A 62 8.90 0.49 21.62
N PHE A 63 9.42 0.99 22.75
CA PHE A 63 8.85 0.81 24.09
C PHE A 63 8.07 2.04 24.57
N GLY A 64 7.99 3.10 23.76
CA GLY A 64 7.23 4.30 24.10
C GLY A 64 5.74 4.01 24.29
N GLU A 65 5.10 4.72 25.23
CA GLU A 65 3.69 4.54 25.56
C GLU A 65 2.80 4.66 24.30
N PRO A 66 2.01 3.63 23.96
CA PRO A 66 1.15 3.65 22.78
C PRO A 66 -0.04 4.59 23.02
N ILE A 67 -0.31 5.46 22.04
CA ILE A 67 -1.47 6.34 22.01
C ILE A 67 -2.61 5.65 21.25
N HIS A 68 -2.33 5.23 20.01
CA HIS A 68 -3.32 4.64 19.11
C HIS A 68 -2.63 3.94 17.94
N ARG A 69 -3.26 2.91 17.35
CA ARG A 69 -2.79 2.29 16.10
C ARG A 69 -3.50 2.91 14.91
N MET A 70 -2.75 3.50 13.98
CA MET A 70 -3.34 4.09 12.78
C MET A 70 -3.76 3.00 11.79
N ARG A 71 -4.83 3.25 11.04
CA ARG A 71 -5.26 2.37 9.94
C ARG A 71 -4.56 2.70 8.64
N SER A 72 -4.44 1.72 7.76
CA SER A 72 -3.94 1.91 6.40
C SER A 72 -4.80 2.92 5.64
N GLY A 73 -4.21 3.64 4.68
CA GLY A 73 -4.85 4.72 3.94
C GLY A 73 -4.91 6.06 4.68
N ARG A 74 -4.48 6.13 5.95
CA ARG A 74 -4.50 7.39 6.71
C ARG A 74 -3.45 8.37 6.20
N LYS A 75 -3.89 9.54 5.74
CA LYS A 75 -3.01 10.67 5.40
C LYS A 75 -2.45 11.31 6.68
N VAL A 76 -1.14 11.53 6.71
CA VAL A 76 -0.41 12.09 7.86
C VAL A 76 0.59 13.15 7.40
N ARG A 77 0.79 14.19 8.20
CA ARG A 77 1.84 15.19 7.96
C ARG A 77 3.03 14.92 8.87
N ILE A 78 4.24 14.86 8.31
CA ILE A 78 5.48 14.61 9.04
C ILE A 78 5.98 15.94 9.63
N LEU A 79 6.12 15.98 10.96
CA LEU A 79 6.59 17.14 11.71
C LEU A 79 8.07 17.06 12.11
N ALA A 80 8.57 15.85 12.35
CA ALA A 80 9.95 15.64 12.77
C ALA A 80 10.41 14.22 12.45
N VAL A 81 11.72 14.02 12.41
CA VAL A 81 12.36 12.71 12.25
C VAL A 81 13.32 12.51 13.40
N ARG A 82 13.35 11.31 13.98
CA ARG A 82 14.33 10.92 15.00
C ARG A 82 14.68 9.44 14.87
N GLU A 83 15.93 9.10 15.10
CA GLU A 83 16.37 7.70 15.20
C GLU A 83 16.43 7.29 16.68
N ALA A 84 15.89 6.11 16.98
CA ALA A 84 15.87 5.52 18.31
C ALA A 84 15.65 4.01 18.20
N ASP A 85 16.19 3.22 19.13
CA ASP A 85 16.04 1.75 19.15
C ASP A 85 16.43 1.07 17.81
N GLY A 86 17.40 1.65 17.09
CA GLY A 86 17.85 1.14 15.79
C GLY A 86 16.89 1.38 14.62
N VAL A 87 15.80 2.13 14.82
CA VAL A 87 14.82 2.44 13.76
C VAL A 87 14.57 3.94 13.66
N ARG A 88 14.06 4.36 12.51
CA ARG A 88 13.65 5.74 12.28
C ARG A 88 12.20 5.93 12.66
N PHE A 89 11.92 7.00 13.40
CA PHE A 89 10.57 7.45 13.74
C PHE A 89 10.24 8.77 13.05
N PHE A 90 8.99 8.89 12.61
CA PHE A 90 8.38 10.14 12.21
C PHE A 90 7.46 10.63 13.32
N ARG A 91 7.63 11.89 13.74
CA ARG A 91 6.57 12.58 14.47
C ARG A 91 5.54 13.01 13.45
N VAL A 92 4.31 12.54 13.61
CA VAL A 92 3.23 12.84 12.68
C VAL A 92 2.06 13.49 13.38
N VAL A 93 1.24 14.19 12.61
CA VAL A 93 -0.13 14.56 13.00
C VAL A 93 -1.09 13.82 12.10
N ALA A 94 -2.00 13.09 12.71
CA ALA A 94 -3.17 12.53 12.06
C ALA A 94 -4.41 13.25 12.60
N PRO A 95 -5.33 13.73 11.74
CA PRO A 95 -6.66 14.12 12.19
C PRO A 95 -7.31 12.97 13.01
N PRO A 96 -8.30 13.21 13.89
CA PRO A 96 -8.80 14.52 14.27
C PRO A 96 -7.88 15.33 15.19
N SER A 97 -6.86 14.77 15.87
CA SER A 97 -5.91 15.59 16.65
C SER A 97 -4.74 14.84 17.32
N SER A 98 -4.42 13.60 16.94
CA SER A 98 -3.32 12.89 17.59
C SER A 98 -1.99 13.20 16.92
N ALA A 99 -1.10 13.82 17.69
CA ALA A 99 0.31 13.94 17.35
C ALA A 99 1.10 12.88 18.12
N GLY A 100 2.05 12.24 17.46
CA GLY A 100 2.90 11.25 18.12
C GLY A 100 3.96 10.71 17.18
N TRP A 101 4.73 9.75 17.66
CA TRP A 101 5.82 9.12 16.95
C TRP A 101 5.38 7.77 16.41
N VAL A 102 5.71 7.48 15.16
CA VAL A 102 5.43 6.22 14.49
C VAL A 102 6.67 5.79 13.71
N GLN A 103 6.87 4.48 13.54
CA GLN A 103 8.00 4.01 12.73
C GLN A 103 7.86 4.52 11.30
N ALA A 104 8.96 5.03 10.75
CA ALA A 104 9.00 5.63 9.43
C ALA A 104 8.59 4.64 8.32
N ASP A 105 8.85 3.35 8.51
CA ASP A 105 8.54 2.31 7.52
C ASP A 105 7.04 1.99 7.41
N ALA A 106 6.24 2.45 8.37
CA ALA A 106 4.78 2.39 8.25
C ALA A 106 4.22 3.41 7.24
N ILE A 107 4.99 4.43 6.87
CA ILE A 107 4.53 5.58 6.09
C ILE A 107 5.23 5.62 4.74
N PHE A 108 4.44 5.79 3.68
CA PHE A 108 4.89 5.89 2.30
C PHE A 108 4.56 7.26 1.71
N GLY A 109 5.44 7.70 0.81
CA GLY A 109 5.30 8.88 -0.03
C GLY A 109 6.64 9.26 -0.66
N GLU A 110 6.69 10.39 -1.38
CA GLU A 110 7.90 10.85 -2.08
C GLU A 110 8.90 11.55 -1.12
N PHE A 111 9.35 10.82 -0.08
CA PHE A 111 10.31 11.32 0.93
C PHE A 111 11.65 10.60 0.89
N ARG A 112 11.76 9.48 0.18
CA ARG A 112 13.00 8.71 0.07
C ARG A 112 13.05 8.08 -1.32
N ASP A 113 14.24 7.93 -1.85
CA ASP A 113 14.44 7.18 -3.08
C ASP A 113 14.08 5.71 -2.87
N GLY A 114 13.38 5.12 -3.84
CA GLY A 114 12.96 3.72 -3.80
C GLY A 114 11.76 3.41 -2.89
N ASP A 115 11.04 4.43 -2.39
CA ASP A 115 9.79 4.22 -1.65
C ASP A 115 8.71 3.54 -2.52
N ASP A 116 8.70 3.80 -3.82
CA ASP A 116 7.84 3.16 -4.81
C ASP A 116 8.18 1.66 -4.97
N ALA A 117 9.46 1.33 -5.11
CA ALA A 117 9.94 -0.05 -5.17
C ALA A 117 9.70 -0.80 -3.85
N ARG A 118 9.83 -0.13 -2.70
CA ARG A 118 9.46 -0.70 -1.40
C ARG A 118 7.95 -0.97 -1.33
N MET A 119 7.11 -0.03 -1.76
CA MET A 119 5.66 -0.20 -1.72
C MET A 119 5.21 -1.34 -2.63
N THR A 120 5.83 -1.47 -3.81
CA THR A 120 5.57 -2.57 -4.75
C THR A 120 5.86 -3.92 -4.11
N ARG A 121 7.00 -4.08 -3.42
CA ARG A 121 7.33 -5.31 -2.69
C ARG A 121 6.33 -5.62 -1.60
N LEU A 122 5.89 -4.61 -0.85
CA LEU A 122 4.86 -4.77 0.17
C LEU A 122 3.54 -5.24 -0.45
N ILE A 123 3.07 -4.58 -1.52
CA ILE A 123 1.86 -4.97 -2.25
C ILE A 123 1.97 -6.42 -2.75
N SER A 124 3.13 -6.83 -3.29
CA SER A 124 3.33 -8.21 -3.76
C SER A 124 3.29 -9.26 -2.64
N ALA A 125 3.60 -8.88 -1.39
CA ALA A 125 3.54 -9.77 -0.24
C ALA A 125 2.15 -9.85 0.41
N MET A 126 1.26 -8.89 0.10
CA MET A 126 -0.11 -8.86 0.60
C MET A 126 -1.02 -9.77 -0.22
N THR A 127 -2.20 -10.08 0.32
CA THR A 127 -3.23 -10.85 -0.39
C THR A 127 -4.63 -10.28 -0.13
N GLY A 128 -5.58 -10.68 -0.97
CA GLY A 128 -6.99 -10.34 -0.77
C GLY A 128 -7.28 -8.86 -0.97
N PHE A 129 -8.24 -8.33 -0.21
CA PHE A 129 -8.70 -6.96 -0.42
C PHE A 129 -7.71 -5.90 0.08
N GLU A 130 -6.95 -6.18 1.13
CA GLU A 130 -5.95 -5.24 1.66
C GLU A 130 -4.85 -4.96 0.62
N GLN A 131 -4.50 -5.97 -0.17
CA GLN A 131 -3.59 -5.82 -1.31
C GLN A 131 -4.16 -4.85 -2.35
N LEU A 132 -5.44 -4.99 -2.70
CA LEU A 132 -6.12 -4.12 -3.65
C LEU A 132 -6.22 -2.67 -3.13
N GLU A 133 -6.63 -2.48 -1.87
CA GLU A 133 -6.68 -1.15 -1.24
C GLU A 133 -5.31 -0.47 -1.23
N THR A 134 -4.27 -1.23 -0.85
CA THR A 134 -2.92 -0.70 -0.81
C THR A 134 -2.41 -0.38 -2.21
N ALA A 135 -2.66 -1.23 -3.20
CA ALA A 135 -2.29 -0.97 -4.59
C ALA A 135 -2.97 0.29 -5.14
N LEU A 136 -4.23 0.56 -4.76
CA LEU A 136 -4.95 1.77 -5.18
C LEU A 136 -4.35 3.07 -4.65
N LEU A 137 -3.59 3.04 -3.55
CA LEU A 137 -2.86 4.20 -3.04
C LEU A 137 -1.61 4.51 -3.88
N PHE A 138 -1.06 3.54 -4.61
CA PHE A 138 0.19 3.69 -5.34
C PHE A 138 0.14 4.79 -6.42
N PRO A 139 -0.89 4.87 -7.29
CA PRO A 139 -0.98 5.96 -8.28
C PRO A 139 -1.11 7.36 -7.65
N GLU A 140 -1.69 7.45 -6.45
CA GLU A 140 -1.78 8.73 -5.72
C GLU A 140 -0.44 9.14 -5.13
N LEU A 141 0.34 8.17 -4.64
CA LEU A 141 1.62 8.41 -3.96
C LEU A 141 2.78 8.58 -4.93
N PHE A 142 2.77 7.84 -6.04
CA PHE A 142 3.89 7.74 -6.99
C PHE A 142 3.41 7.89 -8.45
N PRO A 143 2.77 9.01 -8.81
CA PRO A 143 2.20 9.19 -10.15
C PRO A 143 3.25 9.18 -11.27
N LYS A 144 4.52 9.40 -10.93
CA LYS A 144 5.65 9.44 -11.87
C LYS A 144 6.51 8.15 -11.85
N SER A 145 6.16 7.17 -11.03
CA SER A 145 6.97 5.95 -10.94
C SER A 145 6.89 5.14 -12.23
N PRO A 146 8.03 4.61 -12.73
CA PRO A 146 8.03 3.70 -13.88
C PRO A 146 7.31 2.38 -13.58
N LEU A 147 7.07 2.07 -12.31
CA LEU A 147 6.33 0.87 -11.87
C LEU A 147 4.81 1.04 -11.98
N LEU A 148 4.32 2.24 -12.30
CA LEU A 148 2.89 2.55 -12.33
C LEU A 148 2.10 1.66 -13.30
N PRO A 149 2.50 1.41 -14.56
CA PRO A 149 1.79 0.50 -15.46
C PRO A 149 1.62 -0.91 -14.88
N LYS A 150 2.68 -1.43 -14.25
CA LYS A 150 2.68 -2.75 -13.61
C LYS A 150 1.70 -2.81 -12.44
N ILE A 151 1.66 -1.79 -11.59
CA ILE A 151 0.72 -1.73 -10.47
C ILE A 151 -0.73 -1.57 -10.96
N LEU A 152 -0.96 -0.76 -11.99
CA LEU A 152 -2.30 -0.61 -12.59
C LEU A 152 -2.82 -1.91 -13.19
N LEU A 153 -1.96 -2.68 -13.87
CA LEU A 153 -2.29 -4.01 -14.35
C LEU A 153 -2.66 -4.94 -13.19
N LEU A 154 -1.84 -4.97 -12.13
CA LEU A 154 -2.11 -5.75 -10.92
C LEU A 154 -3.46 -5.38 -10.28
N ILE A 155 -3.80 -4.09 -10.16
CA ILE A 155 -5.12 -3.67 -9.62
C ILE A 155 -6.26 -4.24 -10.46
N GLY A 156 -6.12 -4.24 -11.79
CA GLY A 156 -7.11 -4.82 -12.68
C GLY A 156 -7.27 -6.33 -12.48
N ASP A 157 -6.16 -7.04 -12.32
CA ASP A 157 -6.14 -8.49 -12.08
C ASP A 157 -6.77 -8.85 -10.73
N LEU A 158 -6.43 -8.10 -9.68
CA LEU A 158 -7.04 -8.26 -8.35
C LEU A 158 -8.55 -7.98 -8.36
N ALA A 159 -8.99 -6.99 -9.15
CA ALA A 159 -10.40 -6.68 -9.31
C ALA A 159 -11.13 -7.80 -10.07
N ASP A 160 -10.55 -8.36 -11.13
CA ASP A 160 -11.14 -9.47 -11.88
C ASP A 160 -11.26 -10.74 -11.02
N ASP A 161 -10.20 -11.07 -10.26
CA ASP A 161 -10.24 -12.16 -9.28
C ASP A 161 -11.32 -11.95 -8.21
N ALA A 162 -11.51 -10.70 -7.76
CA ALA A 162 -12.57 -10.35 -6.84
C ALA A 162 -13.95 -10.56 -7.49
N ALA A 163 -14.13 -10.23 -8.77
CA ALA A 163 -15.39 -10.46 -9.50
C ALA A 163 -15.75 -11.96 -9.53
N ILE A 164 -14.76 -12.83 -9.76
CA ILE A 164 -14.95 -14.29 -9.73
C ILE A 164 -15.41 -14.76 -8.35
N LYS A 165 -14.74 -14.31 -7.28
CA LYS A 165 -15.08 -14.66 -5.89
C LYS A 165 -16.48 -14.16 -5.52
N LEU A 166 -16.77 -12.89 -5.80
CA LEU A 166 -18.07 -12.28 -5.56
C LEU A 166 -19.20 -12.99 -6.29
N SER A 167 -18.95 -13.49 -7.50
CA SER A 167 -19.93 -14.25 -8.28
C SER A 167 -20.30 -15.55 -7.56
N ARG A 168 -19.30 -16.28 -7.07
CA ARG A 168 -19.51 -17.52 -6.30
C ARG A 168 -20.23 -17.25 -4.98
N ASP A 169 -19.81 -16.20 -4.27
CA ASP A 169 -20.42 -15.81 -3.00
C ASP A 169 -21.88 -15.37 -3.19
N ALA A 170 -22.18 -14.57 -4.21
CA ALA A 170 -23.55 -14.17 -4.52
C ALA A 170 -24.41 -15.38 -4.90
N ALA A 171 -23.91 -16.27 -5.76
CA ALA A 171 -24.64 -17.47 -6.16
C ALA A 171 -24.94 -18.42 -4.99
N SER A 172 -24.06 -18.47 -3.98
CA SER A 172 -24.28 -19.30 -2.78
C SER A 172 -25.22 -18.65 -1.76
N ARG A 173 -25.19 -17.33 -1.61
CA ARG A 173 -25.97 -16.61 -0.58
C ARG A 173 -27.37 -16.20 -1.06
N LEU A 174 -27.55 -15.91 -2.34
CA LEU A 174 -28.83 -15.50 -2.91
C LEU A 174 -29.70 -16.73 -3.19
N LYS A 175 -30.64 -17.01 -2.27
CA LYS A 175 -31.50 -18.19 -2.34
C LYS A 175 -32.63 -18.01 -3.35
N ARG A 176 -32.72 -18.89 -4.34
CA ARG A 176 -33.77 -18.85 -5.39
C ARG A 176 -35.21 -18.77 -4.84
N PRO A 177 -35.61 -19.53 -3.79
CA PRO A 177 -36.96 -19.43 -3.25
C PRO A 177 -37.28 -18.05 -2.68
N GLN A 178 -36.30 -17.43 -2.01
CA GLN A 178 -36.46 -16.07 -1.46
C GLN A 178 -36.54 -15.04 -2.58
N MET A 179 -35.77 -15.22 -3.65
CA MET A 179 -35.82 -14.31 -4.80
C MET A 179 -37.16 -14.39 -5.54
N ALA A 180 -37.67 -15.60 -5.75
CA ALA A 180 -38.95 -15.81 -6.41
C ALA A 180 -40.12 -15.21 -5.62
N ALA A 181 -40.04 -15.20 -4.28
CA ALA A 181 -41.12 -14.72 -3.42
C ALA A 181 -41.35 -13.20 -3.47
N THR A 182 -40.38 -12.39 -3.90
CA THR A 182 -40.56 -10.93 -3.97
C THR A 182 -40.86 -10.40 -5.37
N GLU A 183 -40.85 -11.27 -6.39
CA GLU A 183 -41.05 -10.94 -7.80
C GLU A 183 -40.03 -9.94 -8.39
N ALA A 184 -39.02 -9.52 -7.62
CA ALA A 184 -37.99 -8.62 -8.10
C ALA A 184 -37.11 -9.28 -9.19
N PRO A 185 -36.68 -8.51 -10.22
CA PRO A 185 -35.78 -9.03 -11.25
C PRO A 185 -34.48 -9.58 -10.66
N LEU A 186 -33.97 -10.67 -11.25
CA LEU A 186 -32.75 -11.34 -10.77
C LEU A 186 -31.55 -10.39 -10.63
N HIS A 187 -31.37 -9.48 -11.59
CA HIS A 187 -30.25 -8.54 -11.58
C HIS A 187 -30.28 -7.60 -10.38
N SER A 188 -31.46 -7.26 -9.84
CA SER A 188 -31.60 -6.40 -8.66
C SER A 188 -30.93 -7.02 -7.44
N TYR A 189 -31.03 -8.33 -7.24
CA TYR A 189 -30.38 -9.01 -6.12
C TYR A 189 -28.85 -9.00 -6.23
N PHE A 190 -28.34 -9.25 -7.43
CA PHE A 190 -26.89 -9.28 -7.66
C PHE A 190 -26.29 -7.88 -7.56
N LEU A 191 -26.92 -6.86 -8.16
CA LEU A 191 -26.43 -5.48 -8.11
C LEU A 191 -26.53 -4.86 -6.71
N ASN A 192 -27.42 -5.37 -5.84
CA ASN A 192 -27.52 -4.96 -4.43
C ASN A 192 -26.81 -5.94 -3.48
N PHE A 193 -25.93 -6.80 -3.98
CA PHE A 193 -25.18 -7.71 -3.12
C PHE A 193 -24.20 -6.94 -2.23
N VAL A 194 -24.39 -7.01 -0.91
CA VAL A 194 -23.67 -6.21 0.10
C VAL A 194 -22.14 -6.28 0.00
N SER A 195 -21.58 -7.42 -0.45
CA SER A 195 -20.13 -7.57 -0.58
C SER A 195 -19.53 -6.68 -1.68
N LEU A 196 -20.34 -6.09 -2.55
CA LEU A 196 -19.91 -5.11 -3.55
C LEU A 196 -19.53 -3.76 -2.92
N ASP A 197 -20.11 -3.41 -1.77
CA ASP A 197 -20.01 -2.07 -1.20
C ASP A 197 -18.56 -1.69 -0.86
N ARG A 198 -17.77 -2.64 -0.35
CA ARG A 198 -16.36 -2.39 -0.04
C ARG A 198 -15.56 -2.00 -1.29
N TYR A 199 -15.85 -2.63 -2.43
CA TYR A 199 -15.17 -2.37 -3.70
C TYR A 199 -15.63 -1.05 -4.33
N ARG A 200 -16.94 -0.76 -4.27
CA ARG A 200 -17.51 0.51 -4.72
C ARG A 200 -16.92 1.70 -3.98
N LYS A 201 -16.72 1.57 -2.65
CA LYS A 201 -16.09 2.61 -1.83
C LYS A 201 -14.68 2.99 -2.29
N VAL A 202 -13.96 2.06 -2.92
CA VAL A 202 -12.61 2.28 -3.45
C VAL A 202 -12.60 2.47 -4.97
N GLY A 203 -13.77 2.71 -5.58
CA GLY A 203 -13.90 3.03 -7.01
C GLY A 203 -13.79 1.83 -7.95
N ILE A 204 -13.89 0.59 -7.46
CA ILE A 204 -13.93 -0.60 -8.30
C ILE A 204 -15.39 -0.90 -8.68
N VAL A 205 -15.65 -0.94 -9.97
CA VAL A 205 -16.98 -1.17 -10.56
C VAL A 205 -17.04 -2.55 -11.19
N PHE A 206 -18.13 -3.26 -10.92
CA PHE A 206 -18.42 -4.57 -11.49
C PHE A 206 -19.66 -4.48 -12.39
N LEU A 207 -19.55 -5.11 -13.55
CA LEU A 207 -20.64 -5.37 -14.48
C LEU A 207 -21.29 -6.71 -14.13
N PHE A 208 -22.61 -6.80 -14.19
CA PHE A 208 -23.32 -8.06 -13.97
C PHE A 208 -23.83 -8.61 -15.30
N ASN A 209 -23.48 -9.86 -15.61
CA ASN A 209 -24.07 -10.61 -16.71
C ASN A 209 -25.24 -11.47 -16.17
N PRO A 210 -26.50 -11.19 -16.55
CA PRO A 210 -27.67 -11.88 -16.01
C PRO A 210 -27.79 -13.35 -16.46
N GLU A 211 -27.30 -13.69 -17.65
CA GLU A 211 -27.36 -15.07 -18.17
C GLU A 211 -26.37 -15.97 -17.45
N LYS A 212 -25.12 -15.52 -17.37
CA LYS A 212 -24.03 -16.25 -16.71
C LYS A 212 -24.13 -16.14 -15.18
N LYS A 213 -24.92 -15.19 -14.67
CA LYS A 213 -25.07 -14.84 -13.25
C LYS A 213 -23.72 -14.56 -12.59
N LYS A 214 -22.87 -13.81 -13.30
CA LYS A 214 -21.50 -13.49 -12.89
C LYS A 214 -21.25 -12.00 -12.93
N PHE A 215 -20.42 -11.55 -12.00
CA PHE A 215 -19.79 -10.25 -12.04
C PHE A 215 -18.53 -10.32 -12.92
N TYR A 216 -18.26 -9.22 -13.59
CA TYR A 216 -17.04 -8.96 -14.34
C TYR A 216 -16.50 -7.61 -13.93
N TYR A 217 -15.18 -7.48 -13.82
CA TYR A 217 -14.58 -6.17 -13.61
C TYR A 217 -14.72 -5.31 -14.89
N GLU A 218 -15.08 -4.04 -14.73
CA GLU A 218 -15.33 -3.14 -15.88
C GLU A 218 -14.06 -2.86 -16.71
N GLY A 219 -12.87 -3.06 -16.15
CA GLY A 219 -11.60 -2.89 -16.86
C GLY A 219 -11.04 -1.48 -16.86
N ALA A 220 -11.52 -0.58 -16.00
CA ALA A 220 -11.09 0.82 -15.95
C ALA A 220 -9.56 0.98 -15.83
N LYS A 221 -8.92 0.20 -14.96
CA LYS A 221 -7.46 0.21 -14.78
C LYS A 221 -6.69 -0.37 -15.97
N TRP A 222 -7.21 -1.39 -16.64
CA TRP A 222 -6.60 -1.90 -17.88
C TRP A 222 -6.61 -0.84 -18.98
N ARG A 223 -7.72 -0.09 -19.15
CA ARG A 223 -7.77 1.05 -20.09
C ARG A 223 -6.76 2.14 -19.70
N GLN A 224 -6.59 2.39 -18.40
CA GLN A 224 -5.60 3.35 -17.90
C GLN A 224 -4.16 2.91 -18.23
N VAL A 225 -3.82 1.62 -18.13
CA VAL A 225 -2.51 1.08 -18.55
C VAL A 225 -2.26 1.38 -20.03
N ILE A 226 -3.23 1.08 -20.90
CA ILE A 226 -3.11 1.28 -22.35
C ILE A 226 -2.92 2.76 -22.69
N ALA A 227 -3.63 3.66 -21.99
CA ALA A 227 -3.50 5.10 -22.20
C ALA A 227 -2.14 5.62 -21.73
N LEU A 228 -1.62 5.12 -20.61
CA LEU A 228 -0.36 5.57 -20.01
C LEU A 228 0.87 5.04 -20.75
N ALA A 229 0.86 3.78 -21.14
CA ALA A 229 2.02 3.07 -21.69
C ALA A 229 1.62 2.16 -22.87
N PRO A 230 1.15 2.71 -24.00
CA PRO A 230 0.51 1.94 -25.08
C PRO A 230 1.39 0.84 -25.71
N ASN A 231 2.71 0.99 -25.63
CA ASN A 231 3.68 0.08 -26.25
C ASN A 231 4.35 -0.87 -25.24
N SER A 232 3.91 -0.89 -23.97
CA SER A 232 4.49 -1.79 -22.96
C SER A 232 3.84 -3.18 -23.00
N ASP A 233 4.55 -4.17 -22.42
CA ASP A 233 4.03 -5.53 -22.26
C ASP A 233 2.74 -5.53 -21.41
N GLU A 234 2.66 -4.66 -20.40
CA GLU A 234 1.45 -4.50 -19.58
C GLU A 234 0.25 -4.02 -20.40
N ALA A 235 0.46 -3.13 -21.37
CA ALA A 235 -0.62 -2.69 -22.25
C ALA A 235 -1.06 -3.79 -23.21
N ALA A 236 -0.14 -4.64 -23.69
CA ALA A 236 -0.49 -5.81 -24.48
C ALA A 236 -1.37 -6.78 -23.69
N GLU A 237 -1.02 -7.08 -22.43
CA GLU A 237 -1.85 -7.90 -21.54
C GLU A 237 -3.20 -7.25 -21.22
N ALA A 238 -3.22 -5.94 -20.90
CA ALA A 238 -4.44 -5.20 -20.64
C ALA A 238 -5.44 -5.26 -21.81
N ARG A 239 -4.97 -5.19 -23.06
CA ARG A 239 -5.81 -5.37 -24.26
C ARG A 239 -6.45 -6.75 -24.32
N LYS A 240 -5.68 -7.81 -24.10
CA LYS A 240 -6.18 -9.19 -24.06
C LYS A 240 -7.29 -9.37 -23.01
N ARG A 241 -7.12 -8.76 -21.83
CA ARG A 241 -8.15 -8.80 -20.77
C ARG A 241 -9.42 -8.06 -21.17
N LEU A 242 -9.30 -6.90 -21.81
CA LEU A 242 -10.46 -6.14 -22.30
C LEU A 242 -11.20 -6.85 -23.44
N GLU A 243 -10.49 -7.51 -24.35
CA GLU A 243 -11.10 -8.35 -25.41
C GLU A 243 -11.84 -9.55 -24.79
N THR A 244 -11.24 -10.19 -23.80
CA THR A 244 -11.86 -11.29 -23.06
C THR A 244 -13.12 -10.81 -22.33
N LEU A 245 -13.08 -9.63 -21.69
CA LEU A 245 -14.22 -9.00 -21.06
C LEU A 245 -15.34 -8.73 -22.08
N LYS A 246 -15.00 -8.13 -23.22
CA LYS A 246 -15.95 -7.84 -24.30
C LYS A 246 -16.64 -9.13 -24.78
N LYS A 247 -15.87 -10.18 -25.10
CA LYS A 247 -16.40 -11.49 -25.48
C LYS A 247 -17.32 -12.07 -24.41
N ASN A 248 -16.95 -11.95 -23.14
CA ASN A 248 -17.75 -12.45 -22.03
C ASN A 248 -19.10 -11.73 -21.87
N MET A 249 -19.16 -10.45 -22.26
CA MET A 249 -20.38 -9.63 -22.23
C MET A 249 -21.21 -9.75 -23.52
N GLU A 250 -20.60 -9.97 -24.69
CA GLU A 250 -21.30 -10.04 -25.99
C GLU A 250 -21.99 -11.37 -26.29
N THR A 251 -21.55 -12.49 -25.70
CA THR A 251 -22.26 -13.78 -25.83
C THR A 251 -23.75 -13.69 -25.38
N THR A 252 -24.14 -12.59 -24.75
CA THR A 252 -25.49 -12.29 -24.27
C THR A 252 -26.43 -11.68 -25.33
N GLY A 253 -25.91 -11.29 -26.49
CA GLY A 253 -26.73 -10.70 -27.57
C GLY A 253 -27.19 -11.67 -28.65
N GLU A 254 -26.35 -12.64 -29.03
CA GLU A 254 -26.55 -13.41 -30.27
C GLU A 254 -27.55 -14.58 -30.11
N ASP A 255 -27.59 -15.26 -28.97
CA ASP A 255 -28.44 -16.45 -28.77
C ASP A 255 -29.95 -16.12 -28.65
N ASN A 256 -30.31 -14.87 -28.32
CA ASN A 256 -31.72 -14.44 -28.29
C ASN A 256 -32.27 -14.01 -29.67
N SER A 257 -31.40 -13.87 -30.68
CA SER A 257 -31.81 -13.49 -32.03
C SER A 257 -32.13 -14.69 -32.94
N ALA A 258 -31.64 -15.88 -32.62
CA ALA A 258 -31.89 -17.12 -33.36
C ALA A 258 -33.16 -17.88 -32.92
N ALA A 259 -33.69 -17.61 -31.72
CA ALA A 259 -34.87 -18.31 -31.18
C ALA A 259 -36.22 -17.67 -31.54
N GLY A 260 -36.24 -16.58 -32.32
CA GLY A 260 -37.45 -15.82 -32.67
C GLY A 260 -38.04 -16.09 -34.06
N SER A 261 -37.47 -17.01 -34.86
CA SER A 261 -37.85 -17.17 -36.27
C SER A 261 -38.27 -18.61 -36.64
N THR A 262 -39.20 -19.19 -35.88
CA THR A 262 -40.02 -20.33 -36.33
C THR A 262 -41.38 -20.25 -35.67
N ASN A 263 -42.28 -19.44 -36.24
CA ASN A 263 -43.72 -19.65 -36.25
C ASN A 263 -44.36 -18.63 -37.19
N ASN A 264 -44.47 -19.02 -38.47
CA ASN A 264 -45.61 -18.73 -39.35
C ASN A 264 -45.57 -19.71 -40.52
#